data_AF-A0A3C0S0A4-F1
#
_entry.id   AF-A0A3C0S0A4-F1
#
_cell.length_a   1.000
_cell.length_b   1.000
_cell.length_c   1.000
_cell.angle_alpha   90.00
_cell.angle_beta   90.00
_cell.angle_gamma   90.00
#
_symmetry.space_group_name_H-M   'P 1'
#
loop_
_entity.id
_entity.type
_entity.pdbx_description
1 polymer ?
#
loop_
_entity_poly.entity_id
_entity_poly.type
_entity_poly.pdbx_seq_one_letter_code
_entity_poly.pdbx_strand_id
1 'polypeptide(L)'
;NITASKPWTVNLNYVYTGNMRIAHVGGADNFPDDQMVRTGAFSELNSKVAYAFNLPKYKNIIELYAGVKNIFNAYQTDFDTGKNRDSNYIYGPNMPRTYFVGVKIKTP
;
A
#
# COMPACT_ATOMS: atom_id res chain seq x y z
N ASN A 1 2.60 -11.03 11.82
CA ASN A 1 4.04 -10.67 11.86
C ASN A 1 4.81 -11.96 12.07
N ILE A 2 5.49 -12.50 11.04
CA ILE A 2 6.13 -13.82 11.11
C ILE A 2 7.64 -13.61 11.26
N THR A 3 8.17 -13.87 12.46
CA THR A 3 9.61 -13.79 12.71
C THR A 3 10.25 -15.11 12.25
N ALA A 4 10.74 -15.15 11.01
CA ALA A 4 11.25 -16.38 10.39
C ALA A 4 12.48 -16.97 11.10
N SER A 5 13.41 -16.12 11.57
CA SER A 5 14.54 -16.51 12.44
C SER A 5 15.31 -15.26 12.86
N LYS A 6 15.83 -15.13 14.09
CA LYS A 6 16.79 -14.04 14.36
C LYS A 6 18.04 -14.31 13.49
N PRO A 7 18.53 -13.35 12.68
CA PRO A 7 18.27 -11.90 12.66
C PRO A 7 17.24 -11.37 11.62
N TRP A 8 16.57 -12.25 10.87
CA TRP A 8 15.59 -11.91 9.83
C TRP A 8 14.16 -11.77 10.36
N THR A 9 13.51 -10.66 9.98
CA THR A 9 12.08 -10.44 10.23
C THR A 9 11.38 -10.27 8.89
N VAL A 10 10.32 -11.05 8.65
CA VAL A 10 9.52 -10.97 7.42
C VAL A 10 8.08 -10.65 7.79
N ASN A 11 7.58 -9.55 7.25
CA ASN A 11 6.20 -9.14 7.43
C ASN A 11 5.48 -9.25 6.08
N LEU A 12 4.43 -10.05 6.06
CA LEU A 12 3.50 -10.17 4.95
C LEU A 12 2.13 -9.70 5.45
N ASN A 13 1.50 -8.82 4.68
CA ASN A 13 0.15 -8.34 4.91
C ASN A 13 -0.64 -8.47 3.61
N TYR A 14 -1.72 -9.25 3.65
CA TYR A 14 -2.61 -9.48 2.53
C TYR A 14 -4.00 -8.97 2.89
N VAL A 15 -4.57 -8.14 2.02
CA VAL A 15 -5.92 -7.59 2.15
C VAL A 15 -6.68 -7.91 0.87
N TYR A 16 -7.86 -8.48 1.02
CA TYR A 16 -8.79 -8.72 -0.08
C TYR A 16 -10.01 -7.82 0.08
N THR A 17 -10.33 -7.07 -0.98
CA THR A 17 -11.53 -6.24 -1.04
C THR A 17 -12.44 -6.77 -2.12
N GLY A 18 -13.65 -7.17 -1.72
CA GLY A 18 -14.67 -7.65 -2.64
C GLY A 18 -15.21 -6.55 -3.55
N ASN A 19 -16.05 -6.93 -4.52
CA ASN A 19 -16.74 -5.96 -5.36
C ASN A 19 -17.61 -5.02 -4.52
N MET A 20 -17.58 -3.73 -4.85
CA MET A 20 -18.39 -2.71 -4.19
C MET A 20 -19.16 -1.91 -5.24
N ARG A 21 -20.24 -1.27 -4.80
CA ARG A 21 -20.91 -0.22 -5.59
C ARG A 21 -20.56 1.11 -4.97
N ILE A 22 -20.03 2.01 -5.78
CA ILE A 22 -19.59 3.34 -5.36
C ILE A 22 -20.42 4.34 -6.14
N ALA A 23 -21.00 5.30 -5.43
CA ALA A 23 -21.64 6.44 -6.05
C ALA A 23 -20.55 7.34 -6.64
N HIS A 24 -20.66 7.61 -7.92
CA HIS A 24 -19.82 8.56 -8.64
C HIS A 24 -20.70 9.73 -9.00
N VAL A 25 -20.45 10.88 -8.37
CA VAL A 25 -21.19 12.09 -8.68
C VAL A 25 -20.65 12.68 -9.98
N GLY A 26 -21.55 12.94 -10.91
CA GLY A 26 -21.24 13.50 -12.21
C GLY A 26 -20.76 14.95 -12.09
N GLY A 27 -20.08 15.41 -13.15
CA GLY A 27 -19.59 16.77 -13.27
C GLY A 27 -18.14 16.86 -13.71
N ALA A 28 -17.39 15.75 -13.66
CA ALA A 28 -16.05 15.66 -14.20
C ALA A 28 -16.06 15.64 -15.74
N ASP A 29 -14.97 16.10 -16.38
CA ASP A 29 -14.90 16.19 -17.84
C ASP A 29 -15.01 14.81 -18.53
N ASN A 30 -14.60 13.74 -17.83
CA ASN A 30 -14.70 12.36 -18.31
C ASN A 30 -16.03 11.68 -17.91
N PHE A 31 -16.77 12.24 -16.93
CA PHE A 31 -17.99 11.67 -16.36
C PHE A 31 -19.00 12.78 -16.05
N PRO A 32 -19.83 13.17 -17.04
CA PRO A 32 -20.75 14.30 -16.90
C PRO A 32 -22.00 13.97 -16.06
N ASP A 33 -22.41 12.69 -16.00
CA ASP A 33 -23.64 12.24 -15.34
C ASP A 33 -23.38 11.44 -14.06
N ASP A 34 -24.33 11.49 -13.12
CA ASP A 34 -24.30 10.67 -11.91
C ASP A 34 -24.44 9.19 -12.24
N GLN A 35 -23.55 8.35 -11.71
CA GLN A 35 -23.55 6.91 -11.98
C GLN A 35 -23.19 6.09 -10.74
N MET A 36 -23.74 4.88 -10.64
CA MET A 36 -23.28 3.89 -9.67
C MET A 36 -22.25 2.98 -10.33
N VAL A 37 -20.98 3.17 -10.02
CA VAL A 37 -19.90 2.34 -10.54
C VAL A 37 -19.75 1.09 -9.70
N ARG A 38 -19.65 -0.07 -10.34
CA ARG A 38 -19.32 -1.33 -9.69
C ARG A 38 -17.82 -1.58 -9.83
N THR A 39 -17.11 -1.57 -8.72
CA THR A 39 -15.67 -1.86 -8.70
C THR A 39 -15.40 -3.36 -8.85
N GLY A 40 -14.31 -3.69 -9.53
CA GLY A 40 -13.75 -5.04 -9.50
C GLY A 40 -13.27 -5.39 -8.09
N ALA A 41 -13.38 -6.65 -7.70
CA ALA A 41 -12.69 -7.11 -6.50
C ALA A 41 -11.18 -7.00 -6.74
N PHE A 42 -10.44 -6.57 -5.72
CA PHE A 42 -9.00 -6.42 -5.82
C PHE A 42 -8.29 -6.94 -4.57
N SER A 43 -7.03 -7.30 -4.75
CA SER A 43 -6.19 -7.83 -3.68
C SER A 43 -4.96 -6.95 -3.54
N GLU A 44 -4.60 -6.64 -2.30
CA GLU A 44 -3.39 -5.90 -1.96
C GLU A 44 -2.47 -6.81 -1.15
N LEU A 45 -1.25 -7.02 -1.65
CA LEU A 45 -0.19 -7.72 -0.92
C LEU A 45 0.96 -6.76 -0.63
N ASN A 46 1.28 -6.63 0.65
CA ASN A 46 2.39 -5.84 1.16
C ASN A 46 3.42 -6.79 1.78
N SER A 47 4.69 -6.56 1.47
CA SER A 47 5.81 -7.32 2.02
C SER A 47 6.89 -6.39 2.54
N LYS A 48 7.45 -6.73 3.71
CA LYS A 48 8.61 -6.07 4.30
C LYS A 48 9.55 -7.12 4.84
N VAL A 49 10.81 -7.05 4.45
CA VAL A 49 11.91 -7.85 4.97
C VAL A 49 12.84 -6.94 5.75
N ALA A 50 13.26 -7.38 6.92
CA ALA A 50 14.22 -6.66 7.76
C ALA A 50 15.31 -7.61 8.25
N TYR A 51 16.53 -7.09 8.36
CA TYR A 51 17.71 -7.78 8.86
C TYR A 51 18.36 -6.97 9.97
N ALA A 52 18.52 -7.58 11.14
CA ALA A 52 19.14 -6.96 12.30
C ALA A 52 20.64 -7.32 12.41
N PHE A 53 21.50 -6.32 12.25
CA PHE A 53 22.91 -6.41 12.61
C PHE A 53 23.08 -6.16 14.11
N ASN A 54 23.47 -7.19 14.84
CA ASN A 54 23.91 -7.04 16.23
C ASN A 54 25.38 -6.63 16.25
N LEU A 55 25.68 -5.45 16.81
CA LEU A 55 27.04 -4.99 17.07
C LEU A 55 27.35 -5.19 18.57
N PRO A 56 27.86 -6.36 18.98
CA PRO A 56 28.04 -6.71 20.40
C PRO A 56 28.95 -5.72 21.15
N LYS A 57 29.86 -5.04 20.43
CA LYS A 57 30.79 -4.06 21.00
C LYS A 57 30.14 -2.73 21.43
N TYR A 58 28.98 -2.38 20.87
CA TYR A 58 28.36 -1.06 21.06
C TYR A 58 26.95 -1.11 21.64
N LYS A 59 26.43 -2.30 22.01
CA LYS A 59 25.04 -2.56 22.44
C LYS A 59 23.93 -2.06 21.47
N ASN A 60 24.30 -1.47 20.34
CA ASN A 60 23.38 -0.97 19.33
C ASN A 60 22.98 -2.08 18.36
N ILE A 61 21.72 -2.04 17.92
CA ILE A 61 21.19 -2.92 16.88
C ILE A 61 20.84 -2.05 15.67
N ILE A 62 21.49 -2.30 14.54
CA ILE A 62 21.15 -1.64 13.27
C ILE A 62 20.27 -2.60 12.48
N GLU A 63 19.05 -2.18 12.15
CA GLU A 63 18.11 -2.97 11.35
C GLU A 63 17.97 -2.33 9.96
N LEU A 64 18.43 -3.03 8.94
CA LEU A 64 18.14 -2.67 7.54
C LEU A 64 16.82 -3.31 7.15
N TYR A 65 15.93 -2.56 6.51
CA TYR A 65 14.70 -3.11 5.99
C TYR A 65 14.39 -2.61 4.59
N ALA A 66 13.78 -3.47 3.80
CA ALA A 66 13.27 -3.15 2.49
C ALA A 66 11.91 -3.83 2.30
N GLY A 67 11.10 -3.32 1.39
CA GLY A 67 9.79 -3.90 1.14
C GLY A 67 9.10 -3.31 -0.07
N VAL A 68 7.95 -3.91 -0.37
CA VAL A 68 7.08 -3.51 -1.47
C VAL A 68 5.67 -3.40 -0.91
N LYS A 69 5.04 -2.26 -1.16
CA LYS A 69 3.61 -2.06 -0.95
C LYS A 69 2.85 -2.27 -2.25
N ASN A 70 1.64 -2.80 -2.15
CA ASN A 70 0.74 -3.02 -3.28
C ASN A 70 1.43 -3.79 -4.43
N ILE A 71 1.92 -5.00 -4.15
CA ILE A 71 2.65 -5.84 -5.13
C ILE A 71 1.81 -6.07 -6.39
N PHE A 72 0.51 -6.28 -6.26
CA PHE A 72 -0.38 -6.49 -7.42
C PHE A 72 -0.69 -5.22 -8.21
N ASN A 73 -0.26 -4.04 -7.73
CA ASN A 73 -0.54 -2.75 -8.34
C ASN A 73 -2.04 -2.54 -8.59
N ALA A 74 -2.88 -2.88 -7.61
CA ALA A 74 -4.34 -2.75 -7.67
C ALA A 74 -4.82 -1.29 -7.54
N TYR A 75 -4.00 -0.33 -7.98
CA TYR A 75 -4.28 1.10 -7.90
C TYR A 75 -5.35 1.48 -8.92
N GLN A 76 -6.28 2.35 -8.51
CA GLN A 76 -7.33 2.87 -9.37
C GLN A 76 -6.72 3.55 -10.61
N THR A 77 -7.36 3.39 -11.77
CA THR A 77 -6.88 3.94 -13.05
C THR A 77 -7.84 4.93 -13.70
N ASP A 78 -9.08 5.00 -13.21
CA ASP A 78 -10.19 5.80 -13.75
C ASP A 78 -10.47 7.05 -12.91
N PHE A 79 -9.42 7.73 -12.45
CA PHE A 79 -9.58 8.96 -11.69
C PHE A 79 -10.23 10.06 -12.53
N ASP A 80 -11.13 10.80 -11.88
CA ASP A 80 -11.70 12.01 -12.45
C ASP A 80 -10.63 13.08 -12.70
N THR A 81 -10.71 13.70 -13.87
CA THR A 81 -9.86 14.83 -14.26
C THR A 81 -10.70 16.09 -14.43
N GLY A 82 -10.06 17.24 -14.27
CA GLY A 82 -10.70 18.54 -14.46
C GLY A 82 -11.09 19.24 -13.16
N LYS A 83 -11.70 20.42 -13.29
CA LYS A 83 -12.02 21.32 -12.17
C LYS A 83 -13.13 20.74 -11.26
N ASN A 84 -14.06 20.00 -11.85
CA ASN A 84 -15.25 19.48 -11.20
C ASN A 84 -15.11 17.98 -10.84
N ARG A 85 -13.88 17.49 -10.71
CA ARG A 85 -13.57 16.11 -10.27
C ARG A 85 -14.33 15.76 -8.98
N ASP A 86 -14.95 14.59 -8.94
CA ASP A 86 -15.45 14.03 -7.69
C ASP A 86 -14.26 13.57 -6.83
N SER A 87 -14.00 14.30 -5.74
CA SER A 87 -12.90 13.96 -4.82
C SER A 87 -13.23 12.77 -3.92
N ASN A 88 -14.50 12.38 -3.83
CA ASN A 88 -14.95 11.22 -3.07
C ASN A 88 -14.89 9.92 -3.90
N TYR A 89 -14.69 10.02 -5.21
CA TYR A 89 -14.54 8.88 -6.10
C TYR A 89 -13.13 8.28 -6.04
N ILE A 90 -12.80 7.70 -4.89
CA ILE A 90 -11.52 7.02 -4.64
C ILE A 90 -11.80 5.63 -4.10
N TYR A 91 -11.19 4.63 -4.72
CA TYR A 91 -11.23 3.25 -4.26
C TYR A 91 -9.89 2.55 -4.50
N GLY A 92 -9.70 1.40 -3.87
CA GLY A 92 -8.41 0.70 -3.97
C GLY A 92 -7.35 1.22 -3.00
N PRO A 93 -6.12 0.70 -3.13
CA PRO A 93 -4.97 1.19 -2.40
C PRO A 93 -4.71 2.66 -2.74
N ASN A 94 -4.32 3.46 -1.74
CA ASN A 94 -4.07 4.89 -1.92
C ASN A 94 -2.77 5.21 -2.68
N MET A 95 -1.89 4.23 -2.82
CA MET A 95 -0.61 4.37 -3.50
C MET A 95 -0.45 3.28 -4.58
N PRO A 96 0.17 3.62 -5.72
CA PRO A 96 0.61 2.61 -6.68
C PRO A 96 1.67 1.70 -6.06
N ARG A 97 2.08 0.67 -6.78
CA ARG A 97 3.17 -0.22 -6.34
C ARG A 97 4.39 0.59 -5.90
N THR A 98 4.73 0.49 -4.62
CA THR A 98 5.76 1.33 -4.00
C THR A 98 6.85 0.48 -3.38
N TYR A 99 8.09 0.73 -3.79
CA TYR A 99 9.28 0.10 -3.21
C TYR A 99 9.86 1.03 -2.14
N PHE A 100 10.29 0.47 -1.01
CA PHE A 100 10.93 1.26 0.04
C PHE A 100 12.12 0.52 0.62
N VAL A 101 13.10 1.29 1.08
CA VAL A 101 14.27 0.84 1.83
C VAL A 101 14.49 1.81 2.99
N GLY A 102 14.97 1.32 4.12
CA GLY A 102 15.24 2.15 5.28
C GLY A 102 16.17 1.48 6.27
N VAL A 103 16.69 2.29 7.18
CA VAL A 103 17.57 1.87 8.27
C VAL A 103 16.93 2.30 9.57
N LYS A 104 16.88 1.40 10.53
CA LYS A 104 16.43 1.67 11.89
C LYS A 104 17.59 1.43 12.85
N ILE A 105 17.97 2.47 13.58
CA ILE A 105 18.98 2.37 14.64
C ILE A 105 18.22 2.19 15.96
N LYS A 106 18.51 1.11 16.66
CA LYS A 106 18.00 0.84 18.01
C LYS A 106 19.16 0.99 18.98
N THR A 107 19.11 2.05 19.77
CA THR A 107 19.98 2.27 20.93
C THR A 107 19.33 1.57 22.14
N PRO A 108 20.11 0.99 23.08
CA PRO A 108 19.59 0.45 24.33
C PRO A 108 18.89 1.48 25.20
#